data_AF-A0A2D9I5V9-F1
#
_entry.id   AF-A0A2D9I5V9-F1
#
_cell.length_a   1.000
_cell.length_b   1.000
_cell.length_c   1.000
_cell.angle_alpha   90.00
_cell.angle_beta   90.00
_cell.angle_gamma   90.00
#
_symmetry.space_group_name_H-M   'P 1'
#
loop_
_entity.id
_entity.type
_entity.pdbx_description
1 polymer ?
#
loop_
_entity_poly.entity_id
_entity_poly.type
_entity_poly.pdbx_seq_one_letter_code
_entity_poly.pdbx_strand_id
1 'polypeptide(L)'
;MAVLHFFGRIFMALAFIFLALGVFVWLDGRATLPAGRVWFETHSPSLGYAEVIVSRHLGAPDFWQDKALPYLKRDAWEALLWPVILFLILGGLLLLIGRRRRRRSGFH
;
A
#
# COMPACT_ATOMS: atom_id res chain seq x y z
N MET A 1 -20.92 -13.37 -1.04
CA MET A 1 -20.11 -13.36 0.21
C MET A 1 -18.67 -13.81 0.00
N ALA A 2 -18.41 -14.84 -0.82
CA ALA A 2 -17.06 -15.31 -1.15
C ALA A 2 -16.17 -14.20 -1.75
N VAL A 3 -16.72 -13.35 -2.63
CA VAL A 3 -16.00 -12.24 -3.28
C VAL A 3 -15.45 -11.23 -2.26
N LEU A 4 -16.28 -10.76 -1.31
CA LEU A 4 -15.83 -9.83 -0.25
C LEU A 4 -14.74 -10.43 0.65
N HIS A 5 -14.88 -11.72 0.99
CA HIS A 5 -13.85 -12.43 1.75
C HIS A 5 -12.56 -12.63 0.96
N PHE A 6 -12.67 -12.88 -0.34
CA PHE A 6 -11.53 -13.01 -1.24
C PHE A 6 -10.75 -11.70 -1.35
N PHE A 7 -11.43 -10.59 -1.64
CA PHE A 7 -10.81 -9.26 -1.64
C PHE A 7 -10.21 -8.91 -0.28
N GLY A 8 -10.94 -9.16 0.81
CA GLY A 8 -10.42 -8.93 2.17
C GLY A 8 -9.14 -9.72 2.46
N ARG A 9 -9.04 -10.98 2.01
CA ARG A 9 -7.81 -11.79 2.12
C ARG A 9 -6.68 -11.24 1.27
N ILE A 10 -6.96 -10.76 0.06
CA ILE A 10 -5.95 -10.15 -0.81
C ILE A 10 -5.38 -8.89 -0.14
N PHE A 11 -6.23 -8.01 0.39
CA PHE A 11 -5.77 -6.82 1.11
C PHE A 11 -4.94 -7.18 2.34
N MET A 12 -5.35 -8.19 3.12
CA MET A 12 -4.53 -8.67 4.24
C MET A 12 -3.17 -9.20 3.76
N ALA A 13 -3.13 -10.00 2.69
CA ALA A 13 -1.89 -10.52 2.13
C ALA A 13 -0.96 -9.37 1.67
N LEU A 14 -1.51 -8.38 0.96
CA LEU A 14 -0.78 -7.17 0.58
C LEU A 14 -0.22 -6.45 1.81
N ALA A 15 -1.01 -6.26 2.87
CA ALA A 15 -0.53 -5.64 4.09
C ALA A 15 0.70 -6.37 4.68
N PHE A 16 0.66 -7.70 4.73
CA PHE A 16 1.79 -8.49 5.22
C PHE A 16 3.00 -8.43 4.30
N ILE A 17 2.81 -8.37 2.97
CA ILE A 17 3.91 -8.19 2.01
C ILE A 17 4.59 -6.83 2.24
N PHE A 18 3.81 -5.75 2.37
CA PHE A 18 4.36 -4.42 2.64
C PHE A 18 5.05 -4.36 4.01
N LEU A 19 4.52 -5.04 5.02
CA LEU A 19 5.15 -5.13 6.33
C LEU A 19 6.49 -5.87 6.26
N ALA A 20 6.52 -7.00 5.56
CA ALA A 20 7.76 -7.76 5.35
C ALA A 20 8.80 -6.93 4.59
N LEU A 21 8.36 -6.16 3.59
CA LEU A 21 9.23 -5.21 2.87
C LEU A 21 9.77 -4.11 3.80
N GLY A 22 8.92 -3.56 4.67
CA GLY A 22 9.33 -2.58 5.69
C GLY A 22 10.38 -3.15 6.63
N VAL A 23 10.16 -4.36 7.14
CA VAL A 23 11.13 -5.06 7.99
C VAL A 23 12.44 -5.34 7.23
N PHE A 24 12.36 -5.75 5.97
CA PHE A 24 13.54 -5.95 5.13
C PHE A 24 14.37 -4.67 4.96
N VAL A 25 13.72 -3.56 4.60
CA VAL A 25 14.38 -2.23 4.46
C VAL A 25 14.96 -1.76 5.79
N TRP A 26 14.30 -2.08 6.91
CA TRP A 26 14.80 -1.78 8.25
C TRP A 26 16.05 -2.60 8.59
N LEU A 27 16.06 -3.90 8.31
CA LEU A 27 17.22 -4.77 8.51
C LEU A 27 18.41 -4.39 7.60
N ASP A 28 18.14 -3.89 6.39
CA ASP A 28 19.17 -3.39 5.47
C ASP A 28 19.73 -2.01 5.89
N GLY A 29 19.25 -1.43 7.00
CA GLY A 29 19.71 -0.14 7.52
C GLY A 29 19.25 1.07 6.71
N ARG A 30 18.31 0.89 5.76
CA ARG A 30 17.80 1.95 4.87
C ARG A 30 16.47 2.55 5.32
N ALA A 31 15.97 2.18 6.49
CA ALA A 31 14.67 2.64 7.01
C ALA A 31 14.54 4.16 7.12
N THR A 32 15.62 4.86 7.46
CA THR A 32 15.67 6.33 7.60
C THR A 32 16.05 7.05 6.31
N LEU A 33 16.35 6.31 5.24
CA LEU A 33 16.58 6.93 3.94
C LEU A 33 15.24 7.36 3.34
N PRO A 34 15.21 8.44 2.53
CA PRO A 34 14.01 8.82 1.81
C PRO A 34 13.49 7.66 0.96
N ALA A 35 12.18 7.39 1.02
CA ALA A 35 11.54 6.30 0.30
C ALA A 35 11.81 6.33 -1.20
N GLY A 36 11.85 7.52 -1.80
CA GLY A 36 12.18 7.73 -3.21
C GLY A 36 13.61 7.32 -3.55
N ARG A 37 14.57 7.50 -2.62
CA ARG A 37 15.95 7.02 -2.81
C ARG A 37 15.99 5.51 -2.77
N VAL A 38 15.34 4.88 -1.78
CA VAL A 38 15.29 3.42 -1.66
C VAL A 38 14.64 2.80 -2.90
N TRP A 39 13.56 3.39 -3.41
CA TRP A 39 12.92 2.94 -4.64
C TRP A 39 13.85 3.13 -5.86
N PHE A 40 14.47 4.29 -6.00
CA PHE A 40 15.40 4.56 -7.11
C PHE A 40 16.59 3.59 -7.13
N GLU A 41 17.17 3.29 -5.97
CA GLU A 41 18.27 2.32 -5.83
C GLU A 41 17.82 0.89 -6.11
N THR A 42 16.57 0.54 -5.78
CA THR A 42 16.02 -0.79 -6.05
C THR A 42 15.75 -0.98 -7.54
N HIS A 43 15.11 -0.01 -8.19
CA HIS A 43 14.81 -0.07 -9.61
C HIS A 43 14.50 1.32 -10.21
N SER A 44 15.54 2.06 -10.55
CA SER A 44 15.47 3.43 -11.11
C SER A 44 14.42 3.65 -12.22
N PRO A 45 14.35 2.82 -13.31
CA PRO A 45 13.37 3.02 -14.37
C PRO A 45 11.90 3.03 -13.91
N SER A 46 11.57 2.26 -12.87
CA SER A 46 10.20 2.10 -12.40
C SER A 46 9.63 3.39 -11.77
N LEU A 47 10.49 4.22 -11.18
CA LEU A 47 10.10 5.51 -10.61
C LEU A 47 9.75 6.52 -11.71
N GLY A 48 10.53 6.54 -12.80
CA GLY A 48 10.23 7.36 -13.97
C GLY A 48 8.94 6.91 -14.68
N TYR A 49 8.71 5.60 -14.80
CA TYR A 49 7.44 5.11 -15.33
C TYR A 49 6.25 5.50 -14.46
N ALA A 50 6.38 5.43 -13.13
CA ALA A 50 5.32 5.86 -12.21
C ALA A 50 4.98 7.35 -12.41
N GLU A 51 5.98 8.22 -12.52
CA GLU A 51 5.78 9.65 -12.82
C GLU A 51 5.04 9.86 -14.15
N VAL A 52 5.50 9.19 -15.21
CA VAL A 52 4.90 9.33 -16.55
C VAL A 52 3.45 8.84 -16.54
N ILE A 53 3.16 7.73 -15.87
CA ILE A 53 1.80 7.20 -15.75
C ILE A 53 0.91 8.18 -15.00
N VAL A 54 1.34 8.70 -13.85
CA VAL A 54 0.54 9.63 -13.05
C VAL A 54 0.33 10.95 -13.78
N SER A 55 1.39 11.53 -14.31
CA SER A 55 1.36 12.86 -14.92
C SER A 55 0.69 12.86 -16.29
N ARG A 56 1.00 11.86 -17.14
CA ARG A 56 0.50 11.83 -18.53
C ARG A 56 -0.72 10.95 -18.73
N HIS A 57 -0.76 9.77 -18.09
CA HIS A 57 -1.83 8.81 -18.35
C HIS A 57 -3.06 9.07 -17.49
N LEU A 58 -2.87 9.38 -16.21
CA LEU A 58 -3.94 9.77 -15.29
C LEU A 58 -4.29 11.26 -15.37
N GLY A 59 -3.47 12.05 -16.11
CA GLY A 59 -3.68 13.48 -16.27
C GLY A 59 -3.60 14.27 -14.97
N ALA A 60 -2.85 13.76 -13.97
CA ALA A 60 -2.77 14.32 -12.64
C ALA A 60 -1.33 14.75 -12.28
N PRO A 61 -0.72 15.68 -13.04
CA PRO A 61 0.64 16.14 -12.78
C PRO A 61 0.79 16.79 -11.40
N ASP A 62 -0.23 17.53 -10.95
CA ASP A 62 -0.24 18.17 -9.64
C ASP A 62 -0.26 17.13 -8.50
N PHE A 63 -0.90 15.97 -8.72
CA PHE A 63 -0.87 14.89 -7.75
C PHE A 63 0.55 14.35 -7.57
N TRP A 64 1.32 14.22 -8.65
CA TRP A 64 2.71 13.81 -8.56
C TRP A 64 3.53 14.82 -7.75
N GLN A 65 3.39 16.11 -8.06
CA GLN A 65 4.17 17.16 -7.41
C GLN A 65 3.77 17.41 -5.95
N ASP A 66 2.48 17.43 -5.65
CA ASP A 66 1.95 17.86 -4.36
C ASP A 66 1.75 16.70 -3.37
N LYS A 67 1.61 15.46 -3.87
CA LYS A 67 1.34 14.29 -3.03
C LYS A 67 2.44 13.24 -3.15
N ALA A 68 2.74 12.76 -4.35
CA ALA A 68 3.68 11.67 -4.54
C ALA A 68 5.12 12.06 -4.16
N LEU A 69 5.62 13.19 -4.64
CA LEU A 69 6.98 13.66 -4.33
C LEU A 69 7.19 13.93 -2.83
N PRO A 70 6.30 14.67 -2.12
CA PRO A 70 6.43 14.85 -0.68
C PRO A 70 6.36 13.53 0.10
N TYR A 71 5.53 12.59 -0.36
CA TYR A 71 5.46 11.26 0.24
C TYR A 71 6.77 10.48 0.07
N LEU A 72 7.38 10.55 -1.12
CA LEU A 72 8.66 9.91 -1.43
C LEU A 72 9.85 10.52 -0.68
N LYS A 73 9.71 11.75 -0.18
CA LYS A 73 10.74 12.42 0.64
C LYS A 73 10.71 11.96 2.10
N ARG A 74 9.65 11.30 2.56
CA ARG A 74 9.58 10.73 3.91
C ARG A 74 10.51 9.53 4.04
N ASP A 75 10.83 9.20 5.29
CA ASP A 75 11.58 8.00 5.64
C ASP A 75 10.88 6.76 5.07
N ALA A 76 11.68 5.85 4.50
CA ALA A 76 11.17 4.63 3.87
C ALA A 76 10.31 3.80 4.83
N TRP A 77 10.68 3.77 6.11
CA TRP A 77 9.88 3.11 7.15
C TRP A 77 8.48 3.70 7.26
N GLU A 78 8.35 5.02 7.41
CA GLU A 78 7.06 5.69 7.52
C GLU A 78 6.23 5.52 6.23
N ALA A 79 6.87 5.66 5.08
CA ALA A 79 6.24 5.50 3.77
C ALA A 79 5.75 4.06 3.52
N LEU A 80 6.33 3.04 4.16
CA LEU A 80 5.85 1.66 4.07
C LEU A 80 4.75 1.35 5.09
N LEU A 81 4.72 2.04 6.24
CA LEU A 81 3.68 1.85 7.25
C LEU A 81 2.30 2.31 6.79
N TRP A 82 2.21 3.42 6.04
CA TRP A 82 0.93 3.92 5.53
C TRP A 82 0.13 2.89 4.71
N PRO A 83 0.70 2.24 3.67
CA PRO A 83 -0.01 1.20 2.94
C PRO A 83 -0.30 -0.04 3.79
N VAL A 84 0.57 -0.41 4.74
CA VAL A 84 0.28 -1.50 5.69
C VAL A 84 -0.99 -1.22 6.47
N ILE A 85 -1.07 -0.04 7.11
CA ILE A 85 -2.24 0.37 7.90
C ILE A 85 -3.49 0.43 7.03
N LEU A 86 -3.39 1.04 5.85
CA LEU A 86 -4.51 1.16 4.91
C LEU A 86 -5.06 -0.23 4.52
N PHE A 87 -4.20 -1.15 4.14
CA PHE A 87 -4.60 -2.49 3.72
C PHE A 87 -5.10 -3.35 4.88
N LEU A 88 -4.55 -3.20 6.09
CA LEU A 88 -5.09 -3.86 7.29
C LEU A 88 -6.50 -3.37 7.61
N ILE A 89 -6.75 -2.06 7.54
CA ILE A 89 -8.07 -1.48 7.81
C ILE A 89 -9.07 -1.95 6.74
N LEU A 90 -8.73 -1.82 5.45
CA LEU A 90 -9.61 -2.23 4.36
C LEU A 90 -9.88 -3.73 4.38
N GLY A 91 -8.83 -4.55 4.52
CA GLY A 91 -8.94 -6.01 4.59
C GLY A 91 -9.75 -6.47 5.80
N GLY A 92 -9.47 -5.90 6.98
CA GLY A 92 -10.20 -6.18 8.20
C GLY A 92 -11.68 -5.81 8.10
N LEU A 93 -12.00 -4.63 7.58
CA LEU A 93 -13.37 -4.15 7.41
C LEU A 93 -14.16 -5.06 6.45
N LEU A 94 -13.57 -5.42 5.31
CA LEU A 94 -14.20 -6.31 4.32
C LEU A 94 -14.51 -7.69 4.90
N LEU A 95 -13.58 -8.25 5.69
CA LEU A 95 -13.77 -9.53 6.36
C LEU A 95 -14.83 -9.46 7.47
N LEU A 96 -14.87 -8.37 8.25
CA LEU A 96 -15.88 -8.16 9.29
C LEU A 96 -17.29 -8.02 8.72
N ILE A 97 -17.46 -7.23 7.66
CA ILE A 97 -18.74 -7.08 6.96
C ILE A 97 -19.20 -8.42 6.40
N GLY A 98 -18.28 -9.19 5.78
CA GLY A 98 -18.56 -10.53 5.28
C GLY A 98 -19.05 -11.50 6.38
N ARG A 99 -18.41 -11.50 7.55
CA ARG A 99 -18.81 -12.33 8.71
C ARG A 99 -20.16 -11.90 9.31
N ARG A 100 -20.41 -10.60 9.45
CA ARG A 100 -21.64 -10.07 10.06
C ARG A 100 -22.88 -10.38 9.23
N ARG A 101 -22.75 -10.40 7.89
CA ARG A 101 -23.85 -10.75 6.98
C ARG A 101 -24.19 -12.24 7.03
N ARG A 102 -23.18 -13.13 7.15
CA ARG A 102 -23.39 -14.59 7.27
C ARG A 102 -24.17 -14.98 8.53
N ARG A 103 -23.99 -14.26 9.64
CA ARG A 103 -24.77 -14.50 10.89
C ARG A 103 -26.24 -14.11 10.79
N ARG A 104 -26.60 -13.13 9.95
CA ARG A 104 -28.00 -12.72 9.74
C ARG A 104 -28.77 -13.64 8.79
N SER A 105 -28.09 -14.33 7.88
CA SER A 105 -28.70 -15.28 6.94
C SER A 105 -28.99 -16.66 7.53
N GLY A 106 -28.51 -16.94 8.75
CA GLY A 106 -28.75 -18.21 9.45
C GLY A 106 -29.91 -18.18 10.44
N PHE A 107 -30.71 -17.10 10.41
CA PHE A 107 -31.97 -16.98 11.13
C PHE A 107 -33.06 -16.78 10.07
N HIS A 108 -33.43 -17.86 9.40
CA HIS A 108 -34.73 -18.09 8.75
C HIS A 108 -34.79 -19.54 8.30
#